data_AF-E8JPH0-F1
#
_entry.id   AF-E8JPH0-F1
#
_cell.length_a   1.000
_cell.length_b   1.000
_cell.length_c   1.000
_cell.angle_alpha   90.00
_cell.angle_beta   90.00
_cell.angle_gamma   90.00
#
_symmetry.space_group_name_H-M   'P 1'
#
loop_
_entity.id
_entity.type
_entity.pdbx_description
1 polymer ?
#
loop_
_entity_poly.entity_id
_entity_poly.type
_entity_poly.pdbx_seq_one_letter_code
_entity_poly.pdbx_strand_id
1 'polypeptide(L)'
;MQKSGAGAENARDISQDVLVKMLESEIILPFEKIRAWMYRVAIRLYIDRYRRDKKYWEILQREFFKDENVISFAGLEYEPLYRAVLILKRKYRLVIDLYYFQDFSIKEVSKILGITSSKVKVDLMRGHRELKNYWRERDIIMKISNNFEKIAVQNERKNQLKTVIISAFMVLLSILIVFLGLRLLTNHNGESVKENYLLKTEIAYPNVEYTTWGFEANSECTGTFYSHRFKNIDGISVPFEEYRENYSILRLMSASQSEGLEEGDSYSSHYTHGNLYKVPIFYNVNAKSSNMKVTQDISKVEKMKDEAVEMAITFDKPYTYEEITEMVPDNLLVNWYWIGTSGLVDTTNLGLSSQLGFSPIENDYVAGFKQFKTDLKKAIHLGILNSQYSDGGETLSLEEDAKTYLKKAQKHQEATFSGIILTGRSENFLQLIGKEWIHASNIGHSVTIQPYHTLSK
;
A
#
# COMPACT_ATOMS: atom_id res chain seq x y z
N MET A 1 -53.06 39.31 -63.01
CA MET A 1 -54.09 39.00 -64.03
C MET A 1 -54.32 40.17 -64.98
N GLN A 2 -54.80 41.33 -64.54
CA GLN A 2 -54.98 42.50 -65.44
C GLN A 2 -53.66 43.00 -66.04
N LYS A 3 -52.59 43.13 -65.23
CA LYS A 3 -51.22 43.40 -65.71
C LYS A 3 -50.69 42.35 -66.71
N SER A 4 -51.32 41.18 -66.75
CA SER A 4 -50.96 40.03 -67.59
C SER A 4 -51.90 39.90 -68.80
N GLY A 5 -52.73 40.90 -69.10
CA GLY A 5 -53.59 40.95 -70.29
C GLY A 5 -55.03 40.44 -70.13
N ALA A 6 -55.47 40.09 -68.91
CA ALA A 6 -56.87 39.71 -68.67
C ALA A 6 -57.80 40.94 -68.70
N GLY A 7 -58.93 40.85 -69.41
CA GLY A 7 -60.00 41.85 -69.34
C GLY A 7 -60.48 42.07 -67.90
N ALA A 8 -60.88 43.30 -67.57
CA ALA A 8 -61.15 43.69 -66.19
C ALA A 8 -62.27 42.87 -65.52
N GLU A 9 -63.34 42.54 -66.25
CA GLU A 9 -64.41 41.65 -65.78
C GLU A 9 -63.91 40.23 -65.49
N ASN A 10 -63.17 39.65 -66.43
CA ASN A 10 -62.64 38.29 -66.30
C ASN A 10 -61.70 38.12 -65.10
N ALA A 11 -60.91 39.15 -64.80
CA ALA A 11 -60.04 39.16 -63.64
C ALA A 11 -60.83 39.22 -62.32
N ARG A 12 -62.00 39.89 -62.30
CA ARG A 12 -62.91 39.89 -61.14
C ARG A 12 -63.56 38.52 -60.96
N ASP A 13 -64.11 37.94 -62.02
CA ASP A 13 -64.75 36.61 -61.95
C ASP A 13 -63.80 35.55 -61.42
N ILE A 14 -62.55 35.52 -61.91
CA ILE A 14 -61.57 34.54 -61.45
C ILE A 14 -61.17 34.80 -60.01
N SER A 15 -61.02 36.07 -59.61
CA SER A 15 -60.73 36.39 -58.20
C SER A 15 -61.87 35.96 -57.28
N GLN A 16 -63.11 36.08 -57.75
CA GLN A 16 -64.30 35.62 -57.04
C GLN A 16 -64.32 34.08 -56.94
N ASP A 17 -64.03 33.37 -58.03
CA ASP A 17 -63.93 31.90 -58.02
C ASP A 17 -62.79 31.38 -57.14
N VAL A 18 -61.67 32.10 -57.05
CA VAL A 18 -60.57 31.78 -56.12
C VAL A 18 -61.04 31.92 -54.68
N LEU A 19 -61.79 32.98 -54.38
CA LEU A 19 -62.34 33.22 -53.04
C LEU A 19 -63.37 32.14 -52.68
N VAL A 20 -64.26 31.77 -53.61
CA VAL A 20 -65.24 30.69 -53.42
C VAL A 20 -64.53 29.38 -53.15
N LYS A 21 -63.54 29.00 -53.97
CA LYS A 21 -62.74 27.79 -53.73
C LYS A 21 -61.99 27.81 -52.42
N MET A 22 -61.54 28.98 -51.96
CA MET A 22 -60.90 29.13 -50.66
C MET A 22 -61.88 28.83 -49.52
N LEU A 23 -63.11 29.34 -49.61
CA LEU A 23 -64.18 29.13 -48.63
C LEU A 23 -64.72 27.69 -48.65
N GLU A 24 -64.77 27.04 -49.81
CA GLU A 24 -65.21 25.65 -49.97
C GLU A 24 -64.15 24.63 -49.54
N SER A 25 -62.88 25.03 -49.44
CA SER A 25 -61.79 24.09 -49.15
C SER A 25 -61.53 23.95 -47.65
N GLU A 26 -61.48 22.71 -47.15
CA GLU A 26 -61.10 22.38 -45.76
C GLU A 26 -59.58 22.52 -45.52
N ILE A 27 -58.96 23.59 -46.01
CA ILE A 27 -57.51 23.74 -46.06
C ILE A 27 -57.01 24.53 -44.83
N ILE A 28 -56.30 23.85 -43.91
CA ILE A 28 -55.53 24.50 -42.84
C ILE A 28 -54.14 24.87 -43.40
N LEU A 29 -54.01 26.07 -43.99
CA LEU A 29 -52.73 26.59 -44.46
C LEU A 29 -52.17 27.68 -43.53
N PRO A 30 -50.85 27.69 -43.25
CA PRO A 30 -50.18 28.82 -42.62
C PRO A 30 -50.38 30.10 -43.42
N PHE A 31 -50.55 31.24 -42.73
CA PHE A 31 -50.85 32.55 -43.33
C PHE A 31 -49.90 32.93 -44.49
N GLU A 32 -48.61 32.66 -44.32
CA GLU A 32 -47.54 32.87 -45.30
C GLU A 32 -47.84 32.24 -46.68
N LYS A 33 -48.62 31.14 -46.69
CA LYS A 33 -48.83 30.26 -47.85
C LYS A 33 -50.18 30.45 -48.54
N ILE A 34 -51.10 31.19 -47.91
CA ILE A 34 -52.44 31.44 -48.47
C ILE A 34 -52.33 32.22 -49.79
N ARG A 35 -51.46 33.24 -49.84
CA ARG A 35 -51.21 34.03 -51.05
C ARG A 35 -50.75 33.14 -52.21
N ALA A 36 -49.76 32.29 -51.95
CA ALA A 36 -49.19 31.34 -52.89
C ALA A 36 -50.23 30.36 -53.47
N TRP A 37 -51.06 29.78 -52.59
CA TRP A 37 -52.14 28.88 -52.99
C TRP A 37 -53.21 29.60 -53.80
N MET A 38 -53.64 30.80 -53.38
CA MET A 38 -54.58 31.63 -54.14
C MET A 38 -54.04 31.92 -55.54
N TYR A 39 -52.76 32.26 -55.69
CA TYR A 39 -52.14 32.43 -57.01
C TYR A 39 -52.22 31.17 -57.87
N ARG A 40 -51.97 29.98 -57.30
CA ARG A 40 -52.09 28.69 -58.03
C ARG A 40 -53.51 28.44 -58.50
N VAL A 41 -54.49 28.59 -57.62
CA VAL A 41 -55.91 28.40 -57.94
C VAL A 41 -56.35 29.41 -58.99
N ALA A 42 -55.90 30.66 -58.87
CA ALA A 42 -56.20 31.73 -59.81
C ALA A 42 -55.62 31.41 -61.19
N ILE A 43 -54.36 30.97 -61.26
CA ILE A 43 -53.72 30.54 -62.51
C ILE A 43 -54.48 29.36 -63.12
N ARG A 44 -54.88 28.38 -62.31
CA ARG A 44 -55.60 27.19 -62.80
C ARG A 44 -56.98 27.53 -63.34
N LEU A 45 -57.75 28.34 -62.62
CA LEU A 45 -59.04 28.87 -63.07
C LEU A 45 -58.91 29.72 -64.33
N TYR A 46 -57.86 30.54 -64.41
CA TYR A 46 -57.56 31.34 -65.59
C TYR A 46 -57.21 30.46 -66.78
N ILE A 47 -56.37 29.44 -66.62
CA ILE A 47 -56.02 28.49 -67.69
C ILE A 47 -57.24 27.68 -68.15
N ASP A 48 -58.05 27.18 -67.21
CA ASP A 48 -59.24 26.38 -67.52
C ASP A 48 -60.27 27.19 -68.32
N ARG A 49 -60.48 28.46 -67.97
CA ARG A 49 -61.45 29.35 -68.63
C ARG A 49 -61.01 29.81 -70.03
N TYR A 50 -59.71 29.87 -70.31
CA TYR A 50 -59.14 30.44 -71.57
C TYR A 50 -58.41 29.41 -72.45
N ARG A 51 -58.75 28.13 -72.34
CA ARG A 51 -58.03 26.95 -72.87
C ARG A 51 -57.76 26.91 -74.40
N ARG A 52 -58.16 27.90 -75.21
CA ARG A 52 -58.15 27.84 -76.70
C ARG A 52 -57.27 28.85 -77.45
N ASP A 53 -56.59 29.82 -76.82
CA ASP A 53 -55.78 30.81 -77.55
C ASP A 53 -54.25 30.58 -77.50
N LYS A 54 -53.60 30.57 -78.68
CA LYS A 54 -52.14 30.35 -78.84
C LYS A 54 -51.30 31.52 -78.30
N LYS A 55 -51.76 32.76 -78.50
CA LYS A 55 -51.13 34.01 -78.00
C LYS A 55 -51.03 34.06 -76.47
N TYR A 56 -51.88 33.29 -75.79
CA TYR A 56 -52.00 33.29 -74.34
C TYR A 56 -50.97 32.39 -73.65
N TRP A 57 -50.61 31.27 -74.28
CA TRP A 57 -49.54 30.39 -73.79
C TRP A 57 -48.17 31.08 -73.80
N GLU A 58 -47.92 31.95 -74.78
CA GLU A 58 -46.70 32.77 -74.85
C GLU A 58 -46.60 33.75 -73.68
N ILE A 59 -47.73 34.30 -73.22
CA ILE A 59 -47.78 35.20 -72.04
C ILE A 59 -47.51 34.43 -70.75
N LEU A 60 -48.07 33.23 -70.60
CA LEU A 60 -47.81 32.35 -69.45
C LEU A 60 -46.33 31.99 -69.34
N GLN A 61 -45.68 31.61 -70.45
CA GLN A 61 -44.24 31.32 -70.49
C GLN A 61 -43.39 32.53 -70.10
N ARG A 62 -43.73 33.74 -70.57
CA ARG A 62 -42.92 34.94 -70.37
C ARG A 62 -43.03 35.53 -68.96
N GLU A 63 -44.23 35.53 -68.38
CA GLU A 63 -44.52 36.29 -67.15
C GLU A 63 -44.50 35.42 -65.88
N PHE A 64 -44.88 34.14 -65.97
CA PHE A 64 -45.14 33.31 -64.77
C PHE A 64 -44.02 32.33 -64.43
N PHE A 65 -43.20 31.89 -65.40
CA PHE A 65 -42.16 30.89 -65.20
C PHE A 65 -40.73 31.49 -65.31
N LYS A 66 -40.50 32.64 -64.67
CA LYS A 66 -39.14 33.21 -64.50
C LYS A 66 -38.36 32.40 -63.46
N ASP A 67 -37.05 32.24 -63.68
CA ASP A 67 -36.13 31.38 -62.91
C ASP A 67 -36.17 31.59 -61.38
N GLU A 68 -36.58 32.76 -60.89
CA GLU A 68 -36.64 33.08 -59.46
C GLU A 68 -37.94 32.62 -58.75
N ASN A 69 -39.04 32.40 -59.48
CA ASN A 69 -40.36 32.13 -58.87
C ASN A 69 -40.78 30.66 -58.89
N VAL A 70 -40.04 29.80 -59.61
CA VAL A 70 -40.36 28.36 -59.73
C VAL A 70 -40.00 27.60 -58.44
N ILE A 71 -39.17 28.16 -57.56
CA ILE A 71 -38.38 27.39 -56.58
C ILE A 71 -38.86 27.55 -55.10
N SER A 72 -39.84 28.42 -54.81
CA SER A 72 -40.24 28.72 -53.41
C SER A 72 -41.57 28.08 -52.97
N PHE A 73 -41.84 26.81 -53.32
CA PHE A 73 -43.19 26.25 -53.14
C PHE A 73 -43.30 24.82 -52.58
N ALA A 74 -42.22 24.15 -52.14
CA ALA A 74 -42.30 22.81 -51.52
C ALA A 74 -42.29 22.87 -49.97
N GLY A 75 -43.19 22.13 -49.32
CA GLY A 75 -43.31 22.06 -47.84
C GLY A 75 -42.15 21.34 -47.12
N LEU A 76 -42.09 21.49 -45.78
CA LEU A 76 -41.02 20.95 -44.92
C LEU A 76 -40.92 19.41 -44.87
N GLU A 77 -41.96 18.67 -45.30
CA GLU A 77 -41.94 17.20 -45.32
C GLU A 77 -41.06 16.57 -46.41
N TYR A 78 -40.62 17.34 -47.41
CA TYR A 78 -39.87 16.84 -48.56
C TYR A 78 -38.44 17.39 -48.68
N GLU A 79 -37.88 18.02 -47.63
CA GLU A 79 -36.58 18.70 -47.70
C GLU A 79 -35.44 17.82 -48.28
N PRO A 80 -35.26 16.54 -47.89
CA PRO A 80 -34.18 15.71 -48.42
C PRO A 80 -34.35 15.36 -49.91
N LEU A 81 -35.59 15.10 -50.34
CA LEU A 81 -35.93 14.82 -51.73
C LEU A 81 -35.77 16.08 -52.59
N TYR A 82 -36.20 17.24 -52.05
CA TYR A 82 -36.07 18.53 -52.68
C TYR A 82 -34.60 18.91 -52.92
N ARG A 83 -33.75 18.75 -51.91
CA ARG A 83 -32.29 18.96 -52.07
C ARG A 83 -31.68 18.01 -53.10
N ALA A 84 -32.12 16.76 -53.17
CA ALA A 84 -31.66 15.82 -54.21
C ALA A 84 -32.07 16.27 -55.63
N VAL A 85 -33.27 16.83 -55.78
CA VAL A 85 -33.76 17.39 -57.05
C VAL A 85 -32.93 18.62 -57.51
N LEU A 86 -32.39 19.41 -56.56
CA LEU A 86 -31.47 20.52 -56.87
C LEU A 86 -30.11 20.07 -57.43
N ILE A 87 -29.74 18.80 -57.31
CA ILE A 87 -28.50 18.26 -57.89
C ILE A 87 -28.70 17.89 -59.37
N LEU A 88 -29.96 17.65 -59.79
CA LEU A 88 -30.28 17.27 -61.16
C LEU A 88 -29.96 18.38 -62.15
N LYS A 89 -29.59 17.96 -63.37
CA LYS A 89 -29.47 18.87 -64.52
C LYS A 89 -30.78 19.63 -64.72
N ARG A 90 -30.67 20.94 -65.03
CA ARG A 90 -31.80 21.89 -65.15
C ARG A 90 -33.02 21.32 -65.87
N LYS A 91 -32.81 20.68 -67.03
CA LYS A 91 -33.90 20.10 -67.84
C LYS A 91 -34.72 19.01 -67.13
N TYR A 92 -34.10 18.19 -66.27
CA TYR A 92 -34.79 17.15 -65.52
C TYR A 92 -35.45 17.73 -64.27
N ARG A 93 -34.78 18.68 -63.61
CA ARG A 93 -35.31 19.42 -62.48
C ARG A 93 -36.63 20.12 -62.82
N LEU A 94 -36.66 20.88 -63.90
CA LEU A 94 -37.86 21.64 -64.32
C LEU A 94 -39.05 20.73 -64.58
N VAL A 95 -38.83 19.59 -65.23
CA VAL A 95 -39.90 18.65 -65.54
C VAL A 95 -40.40 17.94 -64.26
N ILE A 96 -39.50 17.56 -63.34
CA ILE A 96 -39.86 16.97 -62.06
C ILE A 96 -40.61 17.97 -61.18
N ASP A 97 -40.16 19.23 -61.14
CA ASP A 97 -40.81 20.30 -60.38
C ASP A 97 -42.24 20.54 -60.86
N LEU A 98 -42.40 20.83 -62.16
CA LEU A 98 -43.71 21.08 -62.74
C LEU A 98 -44.68 19.90 -62.59
N TYR A 99 -44.18 18.66 -62.71
CA TYR A 99 -45.03 17.46 -62.66
C TYR A 99 -45.37 17.03 -61.22
N TYR A 100 -44.39 16.95 -60.31
CA TYR A 100 -44.60 16.39 -58.96
C TYR A 100 -44.86 17.45 -57.89
N PHE A 101 -44.29 18.64 -58.01
CA PHE A 101 -44.42 19.69 -56.99
C PHE A 101 -45.51 20.71 -57.35
N GLN A 102 -45.79 20.88 -58.65
CA GLN A 102 -46.81 21.81 -59.15
C GLN A 102 -48.04 21.13 -59.78
N ASP A 103 -48.12 19.79 -59.77
CA ASP A 103 -49.26 18.99 -60.24
C ASP A 103 -49.71 19.22 -61.70
N PHE A 104 -48.81 19.68 -62.57
CA PHE A 104 -49.14 19.81 -64.00
C PHE A 104 -49.13 18.44 -64.70
N SER A 105 -50.11 18.21 -65.58
CA SER A 105 -50.11 17.04 -66.44
C SER A 105 -48.98 17.10 -67.47
N ILE A 106 -48.55 15.94 -67.97
CA ILE A 106 -47.51 15.84 -69.03
C ILE A 106 -47.83 16.72 -70.24
N LYS A 107 -49.12 16.85 -70.60
CA LYS A 107 -49.56 17.72 -71.70
C LYS A 107 -49.35 19.20 -71.37
N GLU A 108 -49.66 19.62 -70.14
CA GLU A 108 -49.44 21.00 -69.69
C GLU A 108 -47.95 21.30 -69.57
N VAL A 109 -47.16 20.42 -68.97
CA VAL A 109 -45.70 20.56 -68.89
C VAL A 109 -45.07 20.68 -70.29
N SER A 110 -45.55 19.88 -71.25
CA SER A 110 -45.08 19.93 -72.63
C SER A 110 -45.36 21.28 -73.30
N LYS A 111 -46.53 21.88 -73.01
CA LYS A 111 -46.88 23.22 -73.48
C LYS A 111 -46.07 24.30 -72.77
N ILE A 112 -45.96 24.22 -71.45
CA ILE A 112 -45.23 25.18 -70.60
C ILE A 112 -43.76 25.26 -71.01
N LEU A 113 -43.11 24.11 -71.25
CA LEU A 113 -41.69 24.06 -71.60
C LEU A 113 -41.42 24.14 -73.11
N GLY A 114 -42.46 24.16 -73.96
CA GLY A 114 -42.31 24.17 -75.42
C GLY A 114 -41.64 22.92 -75.99
N ILE A 115 -41.79 21.77 -75.32
CA ILE A 115 -41.21 20.48 -75.73
C ILE A 115 -42.30 19.44 -75.99
N THR A 116 -42.01 18.35 -76.70
CA THR A 116 -43.00 17.30 -76.96
C THR A 116 -43.36 16.54 -75.67
N SER A 117 -44.60 16.05 -75.55
CA SER A 117 -45.01 15.21 -74.41
C SER A 117 -44.14 13.96 -74.25
N SER A 118 -43.63 13.40 -75.36
CA SER A 118 -42.67 12.30 -75.34
C SER A 118 -41.35 12.71 -74.69
N LYS A 119 -40.87 13.93 -74.95
CA LYS A 119 -39.66 14.47 -74.33
C LYS A 119 -39.82 14.72 -72.84
N VAL A 120 -40.98 15.22 -72.41
CA VAL A 120 -41.34 15.34 -70.97
C VAL A 120 -41.24 13.98 -70.26
N LYS A 121 -41.82 12.92 -70.82
CA LYS A 121 -41.75 11.56 -70.26
C LYS A 121 -40.32 11.04 -70.16
N VAL A 122 -39.51 11.26 -71.19
CA VAL A 122 -38.10 10.86 -71.21
C VAL A 122 -37.29 11.63 -70.17
N ASP A 123 -37.51 12.94 -70.06
CA ASP A 123 -36.81 13.79 -69.11
C ASP A 123 -37.22 13.49 -67.65
N LEU A 124 -38.49 13.13 -67.38
CA LEU A 124 -38.92 12.56 -66.09
C LEU A 124 -38.20 11.25 -65.77
N MET A 125 -38.23 10.28 -66.70
CA MET A 125 -37.60 8.97 -66.50
C MET A 125 -36.10 9.10 -66.23
N ARG A 126 -35.41 9.98 -66.95
CA ARG A 126 -33.98 10.24 -66.76
C ARG A 126 -33.71 10.95 -65.43
N GLY A 127 -34.53 11.93 -65.05
CA GLY A 127 -34.45 12.57 -63.74
C GLY A 127 -34.65 11.59 -62.57
N HIS A 128 -35.64 10.69 -62.67
CA HIS A 128 -35.83 9.63 -61.67
C HIS A 128 -34.63 8.69 -61.56
N ARG A 129 -34.02 8.33 -62.69
CA ARG A 129 -32.84 7.46 -62.70
C ARG A 129 -31.63 8.13 -62.04
N GLU A 130 -31.39 9.41 -62.31
CA GLU A 130 -30.32 10.17 -61.66
C GLU A 130 -30.55 10.29 -60.14
N LEU A 131 -31.78 10.59 -59.72
CA LEU A 131 -32.14 10.58 -58.29
C LEU A 131 -31.89 9.21 -57.66
N LYS A 132 -32.36 8.13 -58.28
CA LYS A 132 -32.21 6.76 -57.76
C LYS A 132 -30.74 6.38 -57.57
N ASN A 133 -29.86 6.77 -58.50
CA ASN A 133 -28.43 6.51 -58.39
C ASN A 133 -27.80 7.30 -57.25
N TYR A 134 -28.12 8.59 -57.12
CA TYR A 134 -27.64 9.44 -56.03
C TYR A 134 -28.01 8.88 -54.64
N TRP A 135 -29.24 8.43 -54.48
CA TRP A 135 -29.71 7.82 -53.22
C TRP A 135 -29.01 6.49 -52.91
N ARG A 136 -28.73 5.67 -53.93
CA ARG A 136 -28.02 4.39 -53.77
C ARG A 136 -26.56 4.61 -53.36
N GLU A 137 -25.86 5.56 -53.99
CA GLU A 137 -24.48 5.91 -53.64
C GLU A 137 -24.41 6.47 -52.22
N ARG A 138 -25.33 7.36 -51.85
CA ARG A 138 -25.43 7.91 -50.49
C ARG A 138 -25.70 6.83 -49.44
N ASP A 139 -26.60 5.89 -49.70
CA ASP A 139 -26.90 4.77 -48.79
C ASP A 139 -25.67 3.85 -48.61
N ILE A 140 -24.93 3.58 -49.69
CA ILE A 140 -23.67 2.81 -49.62
C ILE A 140 -22.63 3.55 -48.77
N ILE A 141 -22.43 4.85 -49.01
CA ILE A 141 -21.47 5.67 -48.24
C ILE A 141 -21.86 5.71 -46.76
N MET A 142 -23.15 5.89 -46.44
CA MET A 142 -23.63 5.89 -45.04
C MET A 142 -23.41 4.52 -44.38
N LYS A 143 -23.68 3.41 -45.07
CA LYS A 143 -23.44 2.06 -44.55
C LYS A 143 -21.95 1.81 -44.28
N ILE A 144 -21.08 2.24 -45.19
CA ILE A 144 -19.64 2.13 -45.03
C ILE A 144 -19.18 2.98 -43.83
N SER A 145 -19.62 4.24 -43.74
CA SER A 145 -19.30 5.13 -42.61
C SER A 145 -19.76 4.55 -41.27
N ASN A 146 -21.00 4.06 -41.18
CA ASN A 146 -21.53 3.45 -39.96
C ASN A 146 -20.80 2.16 -39.58
N ASN A 147 -20.34 1.36 -40.55
CA ASN A 147 -19.53 0.18 -40.28
C ASN A 147 -18.13 0.57 -39.76
N PHE A 148 -17.49 1.59 -40.35
CA PHE A 148 -16.22 2.11 -39.85
C PHE A 148 -16.35 2.69 -38.44
N GLU A 149 -17.41 3.45 -38.15
CA GLU A 149 -17.67 4.00 -36.82
C GLU A 149 -17.88 2.88 -35.79
N LYS A 150 -18.67 1.84 -36.14
CA LYS A 150 -18.83 0.66 -35.27
C LYS A 150 -17.50 -0.05 -35.00
N ILE A 151 -16.66 -0.26 -36.03
CA ILE A 151 -15.35 -0.89 -35.87
C ILE A 151 -14.43 -0.01 -35.03
N ALA A 152 -14.43 1.31 -35.25
CA ALA A 152 -13.64 2.27 -34.49
C ALA A 152 -14.02 2.25 -33.00
N VAL A 153 -15.32 2.34 -32.68
CA VAL A 153 -15.82 2.26 -31.30
C VAL A 153 -15.52 0.90 -30.67
N GLN A 154 -15.65 -0.21 -31.40
CA GLN A 154 -15.28 -1.54 -30.91
C GLN A 154 -13.79 -1.66 -30.61
N ASN A 155 -12.93 -1.17 -31.51
CA ASN A 155 -11.48 -1.16 -31.32
C ASN A 155 -11.07 -0.24 -30.17
N GLU A 156 -11.70 0.92 -30.04
CA GLU A 156 -11.47 1.84 -28.93
C GLU A 156 -11.82 1.18 -27.59
N ARG A 157 -13.01 0.57 -27.48
CA ARG A 157 -13.42 -0.20 -26.29
C ARG A 157 -12.47 -1.36 -25.99
N LYS A 158 -12.04 -2.11 -27.00
CA LYS A 158 -11.07 -3.21 -26.84
C LYS A 158 -9.71 -2.71 -26.34
N ASN A 159 -9.24 -1.57 -26.86
CA ASN A 159 -7.98 -0.97 -26.43
C ASN A 159 -8.09 -0.38 -25.01
N GLN A 160 -9.19 0.30 -24.68
CA GLN A 160 -9.47 0.76 -23.32
C GLN A 160 -9.49 -0.42 -22.33
N LEU A 161 -10.18 -1.51 -22.67
CA LEU A 161 -10.22 -2.71 -21.84
C LEU A 161 -8.82 -3.31 -21.64
N LYS A 162 -8.00 -3.40 -22.69
CA LYS A 162 -6.60 -3.86 -22.57
C LYS A 162 -5.80 -2.96 -21.64
N THR A 163 -5.90 -1.65 -21.78
CA THR A 163 -5.20 -0.70 -20.91
C THR A 163 -5.63 -0.87 -19.46
N VAL A 164 -6.93 -0.99 -19.18
CA VAL A 164 -7.45 -1.22 -17.82
C VAL A 164 -6.92 -2.53 -17.25
N ILE A 165 -6.92 -3.63 -18.01
CA ILE A 165 -6.40 -4.93 -17.57
C ILE A 165 -4.90 -4.83 -17.27
N ILE A 166 -4.11 -4.23 -18.16
CA ILE A 166 -2.66 -4.07 -17.96
C ILE A 166 -2.40 -3.20 -16.73
N SER A 167 -3.09 -2.08 -16.57
CA SER A 167 -2.94 -1.20 -15.40
C SER A 167 -3.33 -1.90 -14.11
N ALA A 168 -4.44 -2.65 -14.08
CA ALA A 168 -4.85 -3.42 -12.91
C ALA A 168 -3.83 -4.51 -12.57
N PHE A 169 -3.32 -5.22 -13.58
CA PHE A 169 -2.26 -6.22 -13.40
C PHE A 169 -0.99 -5.60 -12.83
N MET A 170 -0.56 -4.44 -13.37
CA MET A 170 0.62 -3.73 -12.88
C MET A 170 0.45 -3.28 -11.42
N VAL A 171 -0.73 -2.80 -11.04
CA VAL A 171 -1.02 -2.43 -9.65
C VAL A 171 -0.93 -3.65 -8.73
N LEU A 172 -1.54 -4.79 -9.11
CA LEU A 172 -1.46 -6.03 -8.34
C LEU A 172 -0.01 -6.54 -8.23
N LEU A 173 0.75 -6.47 -9.32
CA LEU A 173 2.16 -6.85 -9.34
C LEU A 173 3.01 -5.94 -8.45
N SER A 174 2.77 -4.62 -8.48
CA SER A 174 3.45 -3.67 -7.59
C SER A 174 3.12 -3.92 -6.13
N ILE A 175 1.86 -4.17 -5.79
CA ILE A 175 1.45 -4.54 -4.42
C ILE A 175 2.17 -5.82 -3.97
N LEU A 176 2.25 -6.83 -4.83
CA LEU A 176 2.95 -8.08 -4.53
C LEU A 176 4.45 -7.85 -4.30
N ILE A 177 5.12 -7.05 -5.14
CA ILE A 177 6.55 -6.74 -4.99
C ILE A 177 6.80 -5.98 -3.68
N VAL A 178 5.99 -4.98 -3.38
CA VAL A 178 6.09 -4.22 -2.12
C VAL A 178 5.87 -5.15 -0.93
N PHE A 179 4.85 -6.01 -0.98
CA PHE A 179 4.55 -6.98 0.06
C PHE A 179 5.73 -7.94 0.30
N LEU A 180 6.31 -8.50 -0.76
CA LEU A 180 7.50 -9.37 -0.64
C LEU A 180 8.71 -8.60 -0.08
N GLY A 181 8.92 -7.36 -0.50
CA GLY A 181 10.01 -6.51 0.00
C GLY A 181 9.87 -6.19 1.49
N LEU A 182 8.65 -5.86 1.94
CA LEU A 182 8.35 -5.62 3.36
C LEU A 182 8.57 -6.88 4.20
N ARG A 183 8.10 -8.03 3.72
CA ARG A 183 8.31 -9.33 4.41
C ARG A 183 9.80 -9.67 4.55
N LEU A 184 10.59 -9.43 3.49
CA LEU A 184 12.04 -9.62 3.55
C LEU A 184 12.71 -8.70 4.59
N LEU A 185 12.28 -7.43 4.65
CA LEU A 185 12.78 -6.48 5.63
C LEU A 185 12.41 -6.88 7.06
N THR A 186 11.17 -7.31 7.30
CA THR A 186 10.72 -7.83 8.60
C THR A 186 11.56 -9.02 9.04
N ASN A 187 11.79 -9.99 8.16
CA ASN A 187 12.64 -11.15 8.47
C ASN A 187 14.08 -10.73 8.80
N HIS A 188 14.65 -9.80 8.04
CA HIS A 188 15.98 -9.27 8.32
C HIS A 188 16.08 -8.57 9.69
N ASN A 189 15.04 -7.81 10.06
CA ASN A 189 14.97 -7.19 11.38
C ASN A 189 14.83 -8.24 12.49
N GLY A 190 14.02 -9.30 12.27
CA GLY A 190 13.92 -10.43 13.20
C GLY A 190 15.26 -11.13 13.41
N GLU A 191 15.99 -11.43 12.33
CA GLU A 191 17.35 -11.99 12.43
C GLU A 191 18.30 -11.06 13.18
N SER A 192 18.22 -9.75 12.96
CA SER A 192 19.03 -8.77 13.70
C SER A 192 18.73 -8.79 15.20
N VAL A 193 17.47 -8.95 15.60
CA VAL A 193 17.07 -9.11 17.01
C VAL A 193 17.68 -10.37 17.61
N LYS A 194 17.53 -11.50 16.94
CA LYS A 194 18.11 -12.78 17.37
C LYS A 194 19.64 -12.67 17.54
N GLU A 195 20.36 -12.17 16.53
CA GLU A 195 21.81 -12.02 16.59
C GLU A 195 22.27 -11.09 17.73
N ASN A 196 21.53 -10.00 17.98
CA ASN A 196 21.81 -9.12 19.11
C ASN A 196 21.59 -9.82 20.45
N TYR A 197 20.50 -10.57 20.60
CA TYR A 197 20.20 -11.32 21.82
C TYR A 197 21.24 -12.41 22.10
N LEU A 198 21.57 -13.23 21.09
CA LEU A 198 22.56 -14.29 21.22
C LEU A 198 23.90 -13.69 21.63
N LEU A 199 24.34 -12.63 20.96
CA LEU A 199 25.60 -11.97 21.29
C LEU A 199 25.59 -11.35 22.70
N LYS A 200 24.48 -10.75 23.15
CA LYS A 200 24.36 -10.25 24.53
C LYS A 200 24.43 -11.39 25.56
N THR A 201 23.88 -12.55 25.26
CA THR A 201 23.90 -13.71 26.16
C THR A 201 25.32 -14.24 26.39
N GLU A 202 26.21 -14.14 25.40
CA GLU A 202 27.61 -14.56 25.55
C GLU A 202 28.48 -13.59 26.38
N ILE A 203 28.02 -12.34 26.59
CA ILE A 203 28.83 -11.28 27.24
C ILE A 203 28.16 -10.65 28.46
N ALA A 204 26.94 -11.04 28.79
CA ALA A 204 26.12 -10.51 29.86
C ALA A 204 25.10 -11.57 30.33
N TYR A 205 24.15 -11.20 31.19
CA TYR A 205 23.20 -12.10 31.84
C TYR A 205 23.87 -13.14 32.77
N PRO A 206 24.22 -12.72 34.00
CA PRO A 206 24.87 -13.59 34.98
C PRO A 206 24.16 -14.93 35.17
N ASN A 207 24.83 -16.00 34.75
CA ASN A 207 24.35 -17.39 34.85
C ASN A 207 22.94 -17.60 34.26
N VAL A 208 22.66 -17.01 33.10
CA VAL A 208 21.45 -17.29 32.32
C VAL A 208 21.84 -17.87 30.97
N GLU A 209 21.39 -19.09 30.73
CA GLU A 209 21.57 -19.82 29.48
C GLU A 209 20.23 -19.94 28.73
N TYR A 210 20.27 -20.43 27.49
CA TYR A 210 19.07 -20.68 26.69
C TYR A 210 19.05 -22.11 26.15
N THR A 211 17.85 -22.69 26.04
CA THR A 211 17.67 -24.04 25.47
C THR A 211 17.32 -23.97 24.00
N THR A 212 16.27 -23.21 23.68
CA THR A 212 15.68 -23.10 22.36
C THR A 212 15.16 -21.68 22.17
N TRP A 213 15.16 -21.23 20.93
CA TRP A 213 14.68 -19.93 20.53
C TRP A 213 13.89 -20.06 19.23
N GLY A 214 13.07 -19.07 18.94
CA GLY A 214 12.24 -19.08 17.75
C GLY A 214 11.64 -17.72 17.42
N PHE A 215 10.81 -17.74 16.38
CA PHE A 215 10.08 -16.58 15.90
C PHE A 215 8.58 -16.88 15.89
N GLU A 216 7.81 -16.02 16.53
CA GLU A 216 6.35 -16.00 16.44
C GLU A 216 5.94 -14.90 15.46
N ALA A 217 5.31 -15.29 14.35
CA ALA A 217 4.79 -14.33 13.38
C ALA A 217 3.47 -13.73 13.90
N ASN A 218 3.49 -12.45 14.28
CA ASN A 218 2.30 -11.72 14.74
C ASN A 218 1.49 -11.16 13.56
N SER A 219 2.18 -10.80 12.49
CA SER A 219 1.60 -10.42 11.20
C SER A 219 2.64 -10.58 10.08
N GLU A 220 2.30 -10.21 8.85
CA GLU A 220 3.25 -10.21 7.72
C GLU A 220 4.40 -9.20 7.88
N CYS A 221 4.20 -8.17 8.71
CA CYS A 221 5.15 -7.07 8.91
C CYS A 221 5.70 -6.99 10.34
N THR A 222 5.27 -7.88 11.23
CA THR A 222 5.64 -7.90 12.66
C THR A 222 5.82 -9.31 13.18
N GLY A 223 6.69 -9.48 14.17
CA GLY A 223 6.84 -10.74 14.87
C GLY A 223 7.49 -10.55 16.23
N THR A 224 7.64 -11.65 16.95
CA THR A 224 8.30 -11.70 18.25
C THR A 224 9.38 -12.75 18.20
N PHE A 225 10.61 -12.35 18.48
CA PHE A 225 11.68 -13.29 18.78
C PHE A 225 11.51 -13.72 20.24
N TYR A 226 11.63 -15.02 20.51
CA TYR A 226 11.59 -15.54 21.86
C TYR A 226 12.73 -16.53 22.12
N SER A 227 13.15 -16.64 23.39
CA SER A 227 14.16 -17.60 23.84
C SER A 227 13.79 -18.15 25.21
N HIS A 228 13.72 -19.47 25.30
CA HIS A 228 13.48 -20.20 26.55
C HIS A 228 14.78 -20.29 27.34
N ARG A 229 14.79 -19.66 28.52
CA ARG A 229 15.99 -19.49 29.35
C ARG A 229 15.98 -20.38 30.58
N PHE A 230 17.16 -20.72 31.07
CA PHE A 230 17.37 -21.47 32.29
C PHE A 230 18.66 -21.00 32.97
N LYS A 231 18.85 -21.39 34.22
CA LYS A 231 20.09 -21.23 34.98
C LYS A 231 20.68 -22.60 35.27
N ASN A 232 22.00 -22.69 35.23
CA ASN A 232 22.70 -23.88 35.71
C ASN A 232 23.03 -23.68 37.20
N ILE A 233 22.44 -24.50 38.08
CA ILE A 233 22.76 -24.54 39.51
C ILE A 233 23.44 -25.88 39.79
N ASP A 234 24.77 -25.87 39.72
CA ASP A 234 25.64 -27.03 39.95
C ASP A 234 25.23 -28.29 39.15
N GLY A 235 24.92 -28.12 37.86
CA GLY A 235 24.45 -29.18 36.96
C GLY A 235 22.93 -29.32 36.86
N ILE A 236 22.16 -28.67 37.74
CA ILE A 236 20.70 -28.66 37.68
C ILE A 236 20.23 -27.51 36.79
N SER A 237 19.54 -27.82 35.69
CA SER A 237 18.88 -26.82 34.87
C SER A 237 17.59 -26.31 35.54
N VAL A 238 17.61 -25.06 35.98
CA VAL A 238 16.47 -24.40 36.65
C VAL A 238 15.82 -23.42 35.67
N PRO A 239 14.51 -23.53 35.39
CA PRO A 239 13.82 -22.59 34.49
C PRO A 239 14.00 -21.13 34.91
N PHE A 240 14.11 -20.24 33.92
CA PHE A 240 14.20 -18.80 34.13
C PHE A 240 13.25 -18.05 33.21
N GLU A 241 13.11 -16.74 33.44
CA GLU A 241 12.17 -15.88 32.72
C GLU A 241 12.40 -15.97 31.21
N GLU A 242 11.34 -16.10 30.42
CA GLU A 242 11.48 -16.15 28.96
C GLU A 242 11.90 -14.78 28.39
N TYR A 243 12.83 -14.80 27.43
CA TYR A 243 13.14 -13.59 26.69
C TYR A 243 12.15 -13.43 25.54
N ARG A 244 11.55 -12.24 25.40
CA ARG A 244 10.69 -11.89 24.27
C ARG A 244 11.03 -10.49 23.76
N GLU A 245 11.28 -10.36 22.47
CA GLU A 245 11.52 -9.05 21.86
C GLU A 245 10.76 -8.92 20.53
N ASN A 246 9.97 -7.85 20.42
CA ASN A 246 9.13 -7.60 19.24
C ASN A 246 9.94 -6.91 18.14
N TYR A 247 9.78 -7.37 16.90
CA TYR A 247 10.35 -6.75 15.71
C TYR A 247 9.27 -6.40 14.69
N SER A 248 9.52 -5.37 13.89
CA SER A 248 8.63 -4.96 12.81
C SER A 248 9.40 -4.45 11.59
N ILE A 249 8.69 -4.10 10.52
CA ILE A 249 9.26 -3.41 9.35
C ILE A 249 9.98 -2.11 9.72
N LEU A 250 9.42 -1.35 10.66
CA LEU A 250 10.02 -0.12 11.19
C LEU A 250 10.82 -0.55 12.41
N ARG A 251 12.10 -0.20 12.48
CA ARG A 251 12.99 -0.56 13.61
C ARG A 251 12.66 0.25 14.89
N LEU A 252 11.38 0.46 15.17
CA LEU A 252 10.85 1.05 16.39
C LEU A 252 10.52 -0.09 17.35
N MET A 253 11.38 -0.28 18.34
CA MET A 253 11.28 -1.36 19.31
C MET A 253 10.95 -0.77 20.68
N SER A 254 9.88 -1.26 21.32
CA SER A 254 9.67 -1.10 22.75
C SER A 254 10.61 -2.05 23.50
N ALA A 255 11.13 -1.63 24.65
CA ALA A 255 11.88 -2.51 25.54
C ALA A 255 11.06 -3.80 25.84
N SER A 256 11.75 -4.94 25.93
CA SER A 256 11.16 -6.16 26.48
C SER A 256 10.72 -5.88 27.92
N GLN A 257 9.41 -5.94 28.18
CA GLN A 257 8.90 -5.81 29.55
C GLN A 257 9.37 -6.96 30.46
N SER A 258 9.82 -8.09 29.91
CA SER A 258 10.23 -9.27 30.70
C SER A 258 11.62 -9.15 31.35
N GLU A 259 12.35 -8.05 31.10
CA GLU A 259 13.71 -7.85 31.66
C GLU A 259 13.78 -6.80 32.77
N GLY A 260 12.64 -6.19 33.12
CA GLY A 260 12.60 -5.31 34.29
C GLY A 260 12.95 -6.10 35.55
N LEU A 261 13.55 -5.41 36.52
CA LEU A 261 13.77 -5.93 37.87
C LEU A 261 12.89 -5.16 38.87
N GLU A 262 12.24 -5.90 39.77
CA GLU A 262 11.51 -5.35 40.91
C GLU A 262 12.37 -5.47 42.16
N GLU A 263 12.40 -4.40 42.96
CA GLU A 263 13.09 -4.38 44.26
C GLU A 263 12.23 -5.06 45.33
N GLY A 264 12.87 -5.84 46.21
CA GLY A 264 12.21 -6.56 47.29
C GLY A 264 13.03 -6.65 48.58
N ASP A 265 12.42 -7.25 49.61
CA ASP A 265 13.07 -7.59 50.89
C ASP A 265 13.81 -6.41 51.56
N SER A 266 13.14 -5.25 51.63
CA SER A 266 13.75 -4.02 52.17
C SER A 266 15.04 -3.63 51.43
N TYR A 267 14.97 -3.56 50.10
CA TYR A 267 16.08 -3.18 49.22
C TYR A 267 17.27 -4.14 49.31
N SER A 268 17.04 -5.44 49.46
CA SER A 268 18.12 -6.43 49.55
C SER A 268 18.05 -7.54 48.50
N SER A 269 17.07 -7.47 47.60
CA SER A 269 16.83 -8.49 46.59
C SER A 269 16.18 -7.89 45.35
N HIS A 270 16.51 -8.46 44.19
CA HIS A 270 15.84 -8.18 42.94
C HIS A 270 15.08 -9.40 42.46
N TYR A 271 13.93 -9.16 41.83
CA TYR A 271 13.08 -10.18 41.25
C TYR A 271 12.76 -9.82 39.79
N THR A 272 12.67 -10.83 38.93
CA THR A 272 12.16 -10.63 37.55
C THR A 272 10.67 -10.26 37.58
N HIS A 273 10.21 -9.36 36.72
CA HIS A 273 8.78 -8.94 36.73
C HIS A 273 7.79 -10.07 36.39
N GLY A 274 8.19 -11.04 35.56
CA GLY A 274 7.28 -12.08 35.07
C GLY A 274 6.90 -13.09 36.14
N ASN A 275 7.83 -13.99 36.47
CA ASN A 275 7.61 -15.06 37.43
C ASN A 275 8.19 -14.78 38.83
N LEU A 276 8.69 -13.58 39.09
CA LEU A 276 9.32 -13.21 40.37
C LEU A 276 10.47 -14.16 40.76
N TYR A 277 11.26 -14.61 39.77
CA TYR A 277 12.51 -15.30 40.07
C TYR A 277 13.49 -14.31 40.69
N LYS A 278 14.06 -14.69 41.84
CA LYS A 278 15.09 -13.91 42.50
C LYS A 278 16.37 -13.90 41.65
N VAL A 279 16.98 -12.73 41.56
CA VAL A 279 18.16 -12.47 40.74
C VAL A 279 19.33 -12.07 41.65
N PRO A 280 20.52 -12.64 41.47
CA PRO A 280 21.68 -12.30 42.29
C PRO A 280 22.18 -10.88 41.97
N ILE A 281 22.61 -10.15 42.99
CA ILE A 281 23.08 -8.77 42.88
C ILE A 281 24.60 -8.69 43.05
N PHE A 282 25.27 -8.01 42.12
CA PHE A 282 26.66 -7.58 42.27
C PHE A 282 26.72 -6.12 42.75
N TYR A 283 27.71 -5.82 43.60
CA TYR A 283 27.90 -4.48 44.15
C TYR A 283 29.19 -3.87 43.61
N ASN A 284 29.14 -2.59 43.23
CA ASN A 284 30.37 -1.86 42.90
C ASN A 284 31.00 -1.33 44.19
N VAL A 285 32.11 -1.95 44.60
CA VAL A 285 32.85 -1.56 45.81
C VAL A 285 33.39 -0.12 45.78
N ASN A 286 33.51 0.47 44.59
CA ASN A 286 33.96 1.85 44.42
C ASN A 286 32.80 2.86 44.36
N ALA A 287 31.54 2.40 44.36
CA ALA A 287 30.40 3.31 44.31
C ALA A 287 30.32 4.18 45.55
N LYS A 288 29.96 5.46 45.37
CA LYS A 288 29.84 6.42 46.48
C LYS A 288 28.73 6.05 47.47
N SER A 289 27.67 5.43 46.95
CA SER A 289 26.51 4.95 47.68
C SER A 289 25.93 3.77 46.92
N SER A 290 25.10 2.96 47.59
CA SER A 290 24.36 1.90 46.95
C SER A 290 22.87 2.05 47.28
N ASN A 291 22.03 1.88 46.26
CA ASN A 291 20.58 1.90 46.36
C ASN A 291 20.06 0.63 47.02
N MET A 292 20.71 -0.51 46.76
CA MET A 292 20.48 -1.76 47.48
C MET A 292 21.35 -1.85 48.74
N LYS A 293 20.78 -2.44 49.78
CA LYS A 293 21.51 -2.85 50.98
C LYS A 293 22.52 -3.93 50.61
N VAL A 294 23.79 -3.70 50.93
CA VAL A 294 24.85 -4.71 50.84
C VAL A 294 24.52 -5.88 51.77
N THR A 295 24.47 -7.09 51.20
CA THR A 295 24.09 -8.31 51.93
C THR A 295 25.28 -9.22 52.24
N GLN A 296 25.10 -10.04 53.28
CA GLN A 296 25.95 -11.18 53.61
C GLN A 296 25.09 -12.45 53.68
N ASP A 297 24.44 -12.75 52.56
CA ASP A 297 23.46 -13.84 52.43
C ASP A 297 24.09 -15.22 52.61
N ILE A 298 25.42 -15.32 52.53
CA ILE A 298 26.15 -16.56 52.78
C ILE A 298 25.85 -17.18 54.15
N SER A 299 25.52 -16.35 55.15
CA SER A 299 25.08 -16.82 56.46
C SER A 299 23.69 -17.48 56.46
N LYS A 300 22.86 -17.20 55.44
CA LYS A 300 21.49 -17.73 55.33
C LYS A 300 21.46 -19.18 54.85
N VAL A 301 22.52 -19.66 54.19
CA VAL A 301 22.58 -21.02 53.62
C VAL A 301 22.48 -22.12 54.69
N GLU A 302 22.81 -21.82 55.95
CA GLU A 302 22.58 -22.74 57.09
C GLU A 302 21.13 -23.21 57.22
N LYS A 303 20.17 -22.40 56.72
CA LYS A 303 18.74 -22.68 56.75
C LYS A 303 18.20 -23.34 55.47
N MET A 304 19.05 -23.53 54.46
CA MET A 304 18.67 -24.00 53.12
C MET A 304 19.07 -25.46 52.88
N LYS A 305 18.84 -26.31 53.89
CA LYS A 305 19.23 -27.73 53.83
C LYS A 305 18.63 -28.42 52.62
N ASP A 306 19.41 -29.30 52.00
CA ASP A 306 19.05 -30.08 50.81
C ASP A 306 18.75 -29.21 49.57
N GLU A 307 19.18 -27.96 49.54
CA GLU A 307 19.11 -27.09 48.36
C GLU A 307 20.46 -26.93 47.66
N ALA A 308 20.42 -26.81 46.34
CA ALA A 308 21.50 -26.22 45.55
C ALA A 308 21.20 -24.74 45.36
N VAL A 309 22.20 -23.88 45.55
CA VAL A 309 22.04 -22.43 45.66
C VAL A 309 22.93 -21.73 44.65
N GLU A 310 22.40 -20.70 44.00
CA GLU A 310 23.14 -19.70 43.25
C GLU A 310 23.41 -18.47 44.12
N MET A 311 24.65 -17.98 44.10
CA MET A 311 25.04 -16.81 44.87
C MET A 311 25.99 -15.92 44.07
N ALA A 312 25.66 -14.63 43.98
CA ALA A 312 26.66 -13.63 43.60
C ALA A 312 27.59 -13.39 44.77
N ILE A 313 28.89 -13.54 44.50
CA ILE A 313 29.96 -13.11 45.37
C ILE A 313 30.60 -11.87 44.75
N THR A 314 30.46 -10.73 45.43
CA THR A 314 31.21 -9.52 45.10
C THR A 314 32.49 -9.52 45.91
N PHE A 315 33.62 -9.38 45.22
CA PHE A 315 34.93 -9.33 45.88
C PHE A 315 35.21 -7.96 46.48
N ASP A 316 36.09 -7.91 47.50
CA ASP A 316 36.61 -6.67 48.09
C ASP A 316 37.48 -5.87 47.12
N LYS A 317 38.15 -6.56 46.19
CA LYS A 317 38.89 -5.97 45.06
C LYS A 317 38.86 -6.91 43.86
N PRO A 318 39.26 -6.45 42.67
CA PRO A 318 39.37 -7.35 41.52
C PRO A 318 40.48 -8.39 41.70
N TYR A 319 40.18 -9.65 41.38
CA TYR A 319 41.11 -10.79 41.46
C TYR A 319 41.33 -11.45 40.09
N THR A 320 42.50 -12.03 39.85
CA THR A 320 42.75 -12.83 38.65
C THR A 320 42.06 -14.19 38.72
N TYR A 321 41.97 -14.89 37.59
CA TYR A 321 41.45 -16.25 37.55
C TYR A 321 42.22 -17.19 38.48
N GLU A 322 43.56 -17.14 38.47
CA GLU A 322 44.40 -17.98 39.31
C GLU A 322 44.13 -17.73 40.81
N GLU A 323 44.03 -16.47 41.22
CA GLU A 323 43.67 -16.10 42.60
C GLU A 323 42.27 -16.64 42.97
N ILE A 324 41.29 -16.50 42.07
CA ILE A 324 39.93 -17.01 42.30
C ILE A 324 39.94 -18.53 42.48
N THR A 325 40.70 -19.27 41.67
CA THR A 325 40.79 -20.74 41.80
C THR A 325 41.43 -21.21 43.10
N GLU A 326 42.34 -20.41 43.68
CA GLU A 326 42.93 -20.72 44.99
C GLU A 326 41.98 -20.36 46.16
N MET A 327 41.16 -19.33 45.99
CA MET A 327 40.22 -18.86 47.01
C MET A 327 38.92 -19.66 47.05
N VAL A 328 38.41 -20.08 45.89
CA VAL A 328 37.13 -20.78 45.75
C VAL A 328 37.34 -22.28 45.99
N PRO A 329 36.56 -22.88 46.90
CA PRO A 329 36.59 -24.31 47.14
C PRO A 329 36.28 -25.19 45.91
N ASP A 330 36.95 -26.33 45.79
CA ASP A 330 36.76 -27.27 44.66
C ASP A 330 35.35 -27.90 44.58
N ASN A 331 34.60 -27.92 45.68
CA ASN A 331 33.22 -28.41 45.83
C ASN A 331 32.16 -27.32 45.54
N LEU A 332 32.57 -26.18 44.98
CA LEU A 332 31.69 -25.15 44.45
C LEU A 332 32.02 -24.93 42.97
N LEU A 333 30.99 -24.67 42.18
CA LEU A 333 31.11 -24.37 40.76
C LEU A 333 31.13 -22.86 40.54
N VAL A 334 32.09 -22.37 39.78
CA VAL A 334 32.08 -20.99 39.27
C VAL A 334 31.35 -20.99 37.93
N ASN A 335 30.11 -20.51 37.91
CA ASN A 335 29.30 -20.46 36.70
C ASN A 335 29.58 -19.23 35.85
N TRP A 336 29.94 -18.12 36.47
CA TRP A 336 30.04 -16.83 35.78
C TRP A 336 31.11 -15.94 36.41
N TYR A 337 31.83 -15.22 35.56
CA TYR A 337 32.81 -14.21 35.97
C TYR A 337 32.30 -12.81 35.62
N TRP A 338 32.14 -11.96 36.63
CA TRP A 338 31.70 -10.57 36.45
C TRP A 338 32.91 -9.63 36.36
N ILE A 339 33.00 -8.86 35.29
CA ILE A 339 34.17 -7.98 35.05
C ILE A 339 34.14 -6.71 35.90
N GLY A 340 33.02 -6.41 36.57
CA GLY A 340 32.85 -5.17 37.31
C GLY A 340 32.61 -3.95 36.41
N THR A 341 32.76 -2.77 37.02
CA THR A 341 32.70 -1.50 36.30
C THR A 341 33.90 -0.63 36.69
N SER A 342 34.37 0.22 35.78
CA SER A 342 35.51 1.11 36.07
C SER A 342 35.11 2.45 36.71
N GLY A 343 33.81 2.78 36.66
CA GLY A 343 33.24 4.01 37.24
C GLY A 343 32.82 3.88 38.71
N LEU A 344 32.24 4.98 39.22
CA LEU A 344 31.75 5.11 40.59
C LEU A 344 30.21 4.97 40.70
N VAL A 345 29.56 4.52 39.61
CA VAL A 345 28.11 4.31 39.54
C VAL A 345 27.73 3.08 40.36
N ASP A 346 26.61 3.17 41.09
CA ASP A 346 26.00 2.02 41.75
C ASP A 346 25.48 1.02 40.70
N THR A 347 25.94 -0.23 40.80
CA THR A 347 25.62 -1.28 39.83
C THR A 347 24.42 -2.12 40.22
N THR A 348 23.87 -1.90 41.41
CA THR A 348 22.84 -2.80 41.97
C THR A 348 21.53 -2.80 41.18
N ASN A 349 21.15 -1.66 40.60
CA ASN A 349 19.97 -1.51 39.75
C ASN A 349 20.24 -1.74 38.24
N LEU A 350 21.43 -2.22 37.86
CA LEU A 350 21.70 -2.55 36.46
C LEU A 350 20.91 -3.79 36.02
N GLY A 351 20.18 -3.66 34.91
CA GLY A 351 19.53 -4.78 34.26
C GLY A 351 20.52 -5.88 33.88
N LEU A 352 20.04 -7.12 33.82
CA LEU A 352 20.89 -8.30 33.59
C LEU A 352 21.72 -8.24 32.31
N SER A 353 21.14 -7.66 31.26
CA SER A 353 21.77 -7.44 29.96
C SER A 353 22.94 -6.44 30.00
N SER A 354 23.11 -5.73 31.11
CA SER A 354 24.14 -4.71 31.33
C SER A 354 25.21 -5.12 32.34
N GLN A 355 25.10 -6.31 32.91
CA GLN A 355 26.10 -6.89 33.80
C GLN A 355 27.07 -7.73 32.97
N LEU A 356 28.16 -7.10 32.54
CA LEU A 356 29.13 -7.72 31.63
C LEU A 356 29.94 -8.83 32.32
N GLY A 357 30.14 -9.93 31.62
CA GLY A 357 30.85 -11.10 32.13
C GLY A 357 30.75 -12.28 31.17
N PHE A 358 31.19 -13.46 31.61
CA PHE A 358 31.05 -14.68 30.81
C PHE A 358 31.07 -15.95 31.66
N SER A 359 30.54 -17.03 31.08
CA SER A 359 30.67 -18.40 31.58
C SER A 359 31.89 -19.11 30.95
N PRO A 360 32.63 -19.96 31.68
CA PRO A 360 33.54 -20.92 31.07
C PRO A 360 32.84 -21.83 30.07
N ILE A 361 33.52 -22.21 28.99
CA ILE A 361 32.99 -23.16 28.01
C ILE A 361 33.42 -24.57 28.44
N GLU A 362 32.47 -25.43 28.79
CA GLU A 362 32.77 -26.81 29.25
C GLU A 362 33.80 -26.84 30.41
N ASN A 363 33.73 -25.87 31.32
CA ASN A 363 34.72 -25.63 32.40
C ASN A 363 36.12 -25.20 31.95
N ASP A 364 36.33 -24.86 30.67
CA ASP A 364 37.55 -24.24 30.16
C ASP A 364 37.43 -22.71 30.20
N TYR A 365 38.04 -22.12 31.23
CA TYR A 365 38.15 -20.67 31.39
C TYR A 365 38.88 -19.99 30.23
N VAL A 366 39.97 -20.58 29.71
CA VAL A 366 40.79 -19.94 28.68
C VAL A 366 40.03 -19.87 27.37
N ALA A 367 39.32 -20.95 27.01
CA ALA A 367 38.43 -20.97 25.87
C ALA A 367 37.29 -19.96 26.02
N GLY A 368 36.60 -19.96 27.17
CA GLY A 368 35.51 -19.01 27.46
C GLY A 368 35.97 -17.55 27.39
N PHE A 369 37.11 -17.22 28.00
CA PHE A 369 37.65 -15.87 27.99
C PHE A 369 38.03 -15.39 26.58
N LYS A 370 38.59 -16.29 25.76
CA LYS A 370 38.92 -15.99 24.36
C LYS A 370 37.67 -15.68 23.55
N GLN A 371 36.61 -16.47 23.74
CA GLN A 371 35.32 -16.25 23.08
C GLN A 371 34.68 -14.94 23.54
N PHE A 372 34.60 -14.73 24.86
CA PHE A 372 34.11 -13.50 25.47
C PHE A 372 34.80 -12.26 24.91
N LYS A 373 36.14 -12.24 24.80
CA LYS A 373 36.86 -11.11 24.19
C LYS A 373 36.49 -10.86 22.73
N THR A 374 36.22 -11.91 21.99
CA THR A 374 35.83 -11.82 20.57
C THR A 374 34.43 -11.22 20.46
N ASP A 375 33.51 -11.73 21.26
CA ASP A 375 32.12 -11.30 21.29
C ASP A 375 31.95 -9.89 21.85
N LEU A 376 32.72 -9.53 22.88
CA LEU A 376 32.73 -8.19 23.45
C LEU A 376 33.20 -7.15 22.41
N LYS A 377 34.23 -7.46 21.61
CA LYS A 377 34.66 -6.60 20.48
C LYS A 377 33.59 -6.48 19.41
N LYS A 378 32.92 -7.59 19.08
CA LYS A 378 31.82 -7.61 18.11
C LYS A 378 30.65 -6.76 18.60
N ALA A 379 30.30 -6.84 19.88
CA ALA A 379 29.23 -6.06 20.48
C ALA A 379 29.51 -4.55 20.49
N ILE A 380 30.76 -4.15 20.74
CA ILE A 380 31.21 -2.75 20.59
C ILE A 380 31.03 -2.30 19.13
N HIS A 381 31.52 -3.07 18.17
CA HIS A 381 31.45 -2.70 16.75
C HIS A 381 30.00 -2.56 16.23
N LEU A 382 29.09 -3.41 16.72
CA LEU A 382 27.68 -3.39 16.35
C LEU A 382 26.85 -2.34 17.13
N GLY A 383 27.46 -1.62 18.07
CA GLY A 383 26.76 -0.60 18.88
C GLY A 383 25.77 -1.18 19.89
N ILE A 384 25.94 -2.44 20.29
CA ILE A 384 25.05 -3.14 21.24
C ILE A 384 25.24 -2.58 22.66
N LEU A 385 26.42 -2.05 22.97
CA LEU A 385 26.80 -1.54 24.29
C LEU A 385 26.67 -0.01 24.41
N ASN A 386 25.93 0.65 23.52
CA ASN A 386 25.78 2.12 23.50
C ASN A 386 24.89 2.67 24.65
N SER A 387 24.50 1.81 25.60
CA SER A 387 23.70 2.22 26.75
C SER A 387 24.54 2.97 27.77
N GLN A 388 23.97 4.02 28.35
CA GLN A 388 24.56 4.80 29.43
C GLN A 388 23.64 4.79 30.64
N TYR A 389 24.24 4.65 31.82
CA TYR A 389 23.54 4.63 33.10
C TYR A 389 24.08 5.75 33.97
N SER A 390 23.19 6.53 34.57
CA SER A 390 23.57 7.62 35.46
C SER A 390 22.92 7.43 36.81
N ASP A 391 23.73 7.45 37.87
CA ASP A 391 23.26 7.42 39.25
C ASP A 391 24.18 8.25 40.12
N GLY A 392 23.63 8.95 41.12
CA GLY A 392 24.43 9.73 42.08
C GLY A 392 25.32 10.82 41.46
N GLY A 393 25.03 11.30 40.25
CA GLY A 393 25.84 12.27 39.51
C GLY A 393 27.04 11.65 38.76
N GLU A 394 27.19 10.33 38.81
CA GLU A 394 28.17 9.56 38.05
C GLU A 394 27.53 9.00 36.78
N THR A 395 28.33 8.66 35.77
CA THR A 395 27.82 8.03 34.54
C THR A 395 28.70 6.87 34.11
N LEU A 396 28.04 5.76 33.78
CA LEU A 396 28.61 4.51 33.32
C LEU A 396 28.26 4.34 31.83
N SER A 397 29.29 4.15 31.01
CA SER A 397 29.14 3.74 29.61
C SER A 397 29.64 2.30 29.48
N LEU A 398 28.74 1.38 29.10
CA LEU A 398 29.12 -0.03 28.94
C LEU A 398 30.17 -0.21 27.86
N GLU A 399 30.09 0.57 26.78
CA GLU A 399 31.07 0.54 25.69
C GLU A 399 32.48 0.94 26.18
N GLU A 400 32.58 2.00 26.99
CA GLU A 400 33.87 2.48 27.49
C GLU A 400 34.46 1.56 28.57
N ASP A 401 33.62 0.98 29.43
CA ASP A 401 34.06 -0.04 30.39
C ASP A 401 34.56 -1.29 29.68
N ALA A 402 33.83 -1.78 28.67
CA ALA A 402 34.25 -2.91 27.84
C ALA A 402 35.59 -2.62 27.13
N LYS A 403 35.76 -1.44 26.53
CA LYS A 403 37.03 -1.03 25.90
C LYS A 403 38.16 -0.97 26.92
N THR A 404 37.90 -0.42 28.11
CA THR A 404 38.90 -0.30 29.18
C THR A 404 39.33 -1.68 29.68
N TYR A 405 38.37 -2.59 29.88
CA TYR A 405 38.63 -3.97 30.24
C TYR A 405 39.49 -4.67 29.17
N LEU A 406 39.08 -4.59 27.90
CA LEU A 406 39.82 -5.19 26.78
C LEU A 406 41.25 -4.65 26.63
N LYS A 407 41.51 -3.40 27.03
CA LYS A 407 42.85 -2.82 27.04
C LYS A 407 43.73 -3.43 28.13
N LYS A 408 43.17 -3.61 29.34
CA LYS A 408 43.89 -4.18 30.50
C LYS A 408 44.10 -5.69 30.38
N ALA A 409 43.07 -6.43 29.99
CA ALA A 409 43.07 -7.88 29.93
C ALA A 409 43.49 -8.39 28.53
N GLN A 410 44.74 -8.14 28.12
CA GLN A 410 45.23 -8.64 26.81
C GLN A 410 45.38 -10.15 26.82
N LYS A 411 45.93 -10.69 27.91
CA LYS A 411 46.05 -12.13 28.17
C LYS A 411 45.08 -12.57 29.26
N HIS A 412 44.80 -13.87 29.31
CA HIS A 412 43.84 -14.41 30.27
C HIS A 412 44.35 -14.35 31.73
N GLN A 413 45.67 -14.34 31.94
CA GLN A 413 46.31 -14.18 33.26
C GLN A 413 46.25 -12.73 33.77
N GLU A 414 46.07 -11.76 32.87
CA GLU A 414 45.99 -10.32 33.21
C GLU A 414 44.54 -9.90 33.48
N ALA A 415 43.58 -10.77 33.16
CA ALA A 415 42.17 -10.54 33.36
C ALA A 415 41.84 -10.60 34.84
N THR A 416 41.18 -9.57 35.34
CA THR A 416 40.66 -9.53 36.70
C THR A 416 39.14 -9.47 36.69
N PHE A 417 38.52 -9.88 37.78
CA PHE A 417 37.07 -9.95 37.94
C PHE A 417 36.68 -9.34 39.28
N SER A 418 35.58 -8.60 39.32
CA SER A 418 35.07 -7.96 40.54
C SER A 418 34.07 -8.84 41.30
N GLY A 419 33.66 -9.95 40.69
CA GLY A 419 32.80 -10.92 41.34
C GLY A 419 32.58 -12.15 40.49
N ILE A 420 31.87 -13.12 41.05
CA ILE A 420 31.52 -14.39 40.42
C ILE A 420 30.10 -14.82 40.80
N ILE A 421 29.47 -15.62 39.94
CA ILE A 421 28.34 -16.44 40.36
C ILE A 421 28.88 -17.81 40.75
N LEU A 422 28.66 -18.18 42.02
CA LEU A 422 28.93 -19.50 42.55
C LEU A 422 27.64 -20.30 42.63
N THR A 423 27.73 -21.59 42.30
CA THR A 423 26.66 -22.55 42.55
C THR A 423 27.18 -23.79 43.25
N GLY A 424 26.30 -24.45 44.01
CA GLY A 424 26.64 -25.66 44.73
C GLY A 424 25.61 -26.01 45.78
N ARG A 425 25.84 -27.11 46.50
CA ARG A 425 25.06 -27.45 47.70
C ARG A 425 25.15 -26.32 48.73
N SER A 426 24.04 -26.02 49.39
CA SER A 426 23.95 -24.98 50.42
C SER A 426 25.05 -25.09 51.49
N GLU A 427 25.35 -26.31 51.93
CA GLU A 427 26.34 -26.62 52.96
C GLU A 427 27.78 -26.32 52.51
N ASN A 428 28.07 -26.40 51.22
CA ASN A 428 29.40 -26.11 50.67
C ASN A 428 29.72 -24.61 50.76
N PHE A 429 28.72 -23.73 50.87
CA PHE A 429 28.95 -22.30 51.07
C PHE A 429 29.39 -21.94 52.50
N LEU A 430 29.19 -22.82 53.49
CA LEU A 430 29.52 -22.54 54.90
C LEU A 430 31.00 -22.23 55.11
N GLN A 431 31.88 -22.83 54.31
CA GLN A 431 33.34 -22.62 54.38
C GLN A 431 33.80 -21.23 53.91
N LEU A 432 32.91 -20.48 53.26
CA LEU A 432 33.14 -19.13 52.79
C LEU A 432 32.68 -18.06 53.81
N ILE A 433 32.03 -18.46 54.90
CA ILE A 433 31.61 -17.54 55.96
C ILE A 433 32.85 -16.86 56.58
N GLY A 434 32.82 -15.52 56.64
CA GLY A 434 33.87 -14.72 57.26
C GLY A 434 35.15 -14.55 56.44
N LYS A 435 35.16 -14.94 55.17
CA LYS A 435 36.30 -14.69 54.28
C LYS A 435 36.41 -13.19 53.94
N GLU A 436 37.56 -12.59 54.22
CA GLU A 436 37.80 -11.15 54.06
C GLU A 436 37.71 -10.67 52.60
N TRP A 437 37.99 -11.55 51.64
CA TRP A 437 37.90 -11.25 50.21
C TRP A 437 36.45 -11.15 49.68
N ILE A 438 35.45 -11.47 50.53
CA ILE A 438 34.03 -11.37 50.19
C ILE A 438 33.47 -10.06 50.74
N HIS A 439 33.35 -9.06 49.87
CA HIS A 439 32.71 -7.79 50.23
C HIS A 439 31.19 -7.95 50.43
N ALA A 440 30.55 -8.68 49.52
CA ALA A 440 29.12 -8.94 49.58
C ALA A 440 28.81 -10.35 49.06
N SER A 441 27.78 -10.94 49.63
CA SER A 441 27.17 -12.19 49.14
C SER A 441 25.67 -12.00 49.03
N ASN A 442 25.09 -12.33 47.87
CA ASN A 442 23.67 -12.18 47.58
C ASN A 442 23.13 -13.44 46.91
N ILE A 443 22.14 -14.09 47.53
CA ILE A 443 21.55 -15.31 46.97
C ILE A 443 20.68 -14.93 45.77
N GLY A 444 20.88 -15.62 44.65
CA GLY A 444 20.01 -15.56 43.47
C GLY A 444 18.91 -16.60 43.57
N HIS A 445 18.93 -17.58 42.67
CA HIS A 445 17.98 -18.69 42.65
C HIS A 445 18.46 -19.88 43.53
N SER A 446 17.56 -20.65 44.12
CA SER A 446 17.86 -21.97 44.70
C SER A 446 16.87 -23.03 44.23
N VAL A 447 17.27 -24.30 44.34
CA VAL A 447 16.43 -25.44 43.96
C VAL A 447 16.63 -26.59 44.94
N THR A 448 15.54 -27.22 45.36
CA THR A 448 15.59 -28.44 46.18
C THR A 448 16.24 -29.58 45.38
N ILE A 449 17.27 -30.20 45.95
CA ILE A 449 17.97 -31.32 45.34
C ILE A 449 17.07 -32.54 45.37
N GLN A 450 16.78 -33.10 44.19
CA GLN A 450 15.96 -34.30 44.04
C GLN A 450 16.85 -35.55 43.88
N PRO A 451 16.33 -36.76 44.18
CA PRO A 451 17.11 -38.01 44.09
C PRO A 451 17.67 -38.32 42.70
N TYR A 452 17.12 -37.72 41.64
CA TYR A 452 17.56 -37.90 40.26
C TYR A 452 18.50 -36.78 39.77
N HIS A 453 18.79 -35.77 40.60
CA HIS A 453 19.79 -34.76 40.27
C HIS A 453 21.19 -35.31 40.52
N THR A 454 22.08 -35.07 39.56
CA THR A 454 23.52 -35.29 39.70
C THR A 454 24.18 -33.92 39.69
N LEU A 455 24.81 -33.56 40.80
CA LEU A 455 25.55 -32.30 40.88
C LEU A 455 26.90 -32.41 40.17
N SER A 456 27.39 -31.29 39.67
CA SER A 456 28.67 -31.23 38.95
C SER A 456 29.88 -31.23 39.89
N LYS A 457 29.72 -30.70 41.10
CA LYS A 457 30.76 -30.57 42.13
C LYS A 457 30.48 -31.30 43.43
#